data_AF-A0A3M1E7Z4-F1
#
_entry.id   AF-A0A3M1E7Z4-F1
#
_cell.length_a   1.000
_cell.length_b   1.000
_cell.length_c   1.000
_cell.angle_alpha   90.00
_cell.angle_beta   90.00
_cell.angle_gamma   90.00
#
_symmetry.space_group_name_H-M   'P 1'
#
loop_
_entity.id
_entity.type
_entity.pdbx_description
1 polymer ?
#
loop_
_entity_poly.entity_id
_entity_poly.type
_entity_poly.pdbx_seq_one_letter_code
_entity_poly.pdbx_strand_id
1 'polypeptide(L)'
;RSGILAYVRRHTRFFMLLTMVFGGITGVGIWFTIALVNPAATSKLIHTFVYGWAAEWVWFLVEIVALLVYYYTFDRMDSVTHQKVGWIYAVAAWLSLVLISGIIDFMLTPGDWLQDQRFWSGFFNPSFWPSVFFRSFFAFMLAGLYGFVSSVRIDDAETRRIMTRYNGKWALGFLALMLPSAWWYLQVLPEPSQALVLGASPTIRATIPWAIGGLAGVIILALLFTLVRPTTRSLPLAMVTLLPAFLLLGAFEWTREAARRPFVINQFMYSSGVTLAQAKSLNGSGFLSSTNFARVREVTDDNLTEAGAELFKFQCYACHTIGGLNNDILRKTAAMDFKPMVNYLLNVMHKRPYMPPFLGTREEAVALAAYIVGDLHGKPVELASLKESTNPGRRLYEENCVGCHGLDIIRDWAQEQTVEEIMTGLMHLDQIDPAMENFSGSAEQRRQLALFLKGEEGDAPDGRSVLEQNCTGCHGLDTILAWSRGLSTQEILHGLGQLETLNPMMEGLSLEPRQLKAVADVLASSGQGGAR
;
A
#
# COMPACT_ATOMS: atom_id res chain seq x y z
N ARG A 1 13.99 34.87 36.38
CA ARG A 1 13.48 35.56 35.17
C ARG A 1 14.57 35.79 34.11
N SER A 2 15.76 36.27 34.48
CA SER A 2 16.92 36.42 33.56
C SER A 2 17.32 35.11 32.84
N GLY A 3 17.34 33.98 33.55
CA GLY A 3 17.67 32.67 32.96
C GLY A 3 16.68 32.18 31.89
N ILE A 4 15.39 32.54 32.00
CA ILE A 4 14.37 32.17 31.01
C ILE A 4 14.54 32.99 29.72
N LEU A 5 14.84 34.29 29.83
CA LEU A 5 15.10 35.14 28.66
C LEU A 5 16.35 34.71 27.90
N ALA A 6 17.42 34.36 28.62
CA ALA A 6 18.64 33.82 28.01
C ALA A 6 18.38 32.47 27.29
N TYR A 7 17.54 31.62 27.89
CA TYR A 7 17.08 30.38 27.27
C TYR A 7 16.33 30.65 25.97
N VAL A 8 15.34 31.55 25.96
CA VAL A 8 14.56 31.89 24.76
C VAL A 8 15.46 32.44 23.65
N ARG A 9 16.40 33.34 23.97
CA ARG A 9 17.34 33.91 23.00
C ARG A 9 18.17 32.84 22.28
N ARG A 10 18.69 31.85 23.02
CA ARG A 10 19.45 30.74 22.45
C ARG A 10 18.56 29.85 21.56
N HIS A 11 17.29 29.67 21.92
CA HIS A 11 16.32 28.92 21.13
C HIS A 11 16.02 29.57 19.79
N THR A 12 15.91 30.90 19.75
CA THR A 12 15.57 31.61 18.52
C THR A 12 16.57 31.35 17.41
N ARG A 13 17.88 31.30 17.71
CA ARG A 13 18.91 30.96 16.72
C ARG A 13 18.73 29.54 16.18
N PHE A 14 18.41 28.58 17.05
CA PHE A 14 18.16 27.21 16.65
C PHE A 14 16.92 27.11 15.74
N PHE A 15 15.81 27.73 16.13
CA PHE A 15 14.58 27.74 15.32
C PHE A 15 14.82 28.40 13.98
N MET A 16 15.53 29.52 13.92
CA MET A 16 15.92 30.15 12.65
C MET A 16 16.64 29.17 11.72
N LEU A 17 17.63 28.41 12.21
CA LEU A 17 18.30 27.42 11.36
C LEU A 17 17.41 26.24 10.99
N LEU A 18 16.59 25.75 11.92
CA LEU A 18 15.73 24.59 11.68
C LEU A 18 14.59 24.92 10.71
N THR A 19 13.82 25.99 10.94
CA THR A 19 12.64 26.29 10.14
C THR A 19 13.00 26.98 8.82
N MET A 20 13.85 28.02 8.87
CA MET A 20 14.20 28.77 7.66
C MET A 20 15.10 27.95 6.72
N VAL A 21 16.17 27.34 7.24
CA VAL A 21 17.16 26.65 6.39
C VAL A 21 16.72 25.22 6.12
N PHE A 22 16.61 24.40 7.15
CA PHE A 22 16.26 22.98 6.95
C PHE A 22 14.81 22.82 6.45
N GLY A 23 13.85 23.53 7.04
CA GLY A 23 12.46 23.53 6.59
C GLY A 23 12.32 24.12 5.18
N GLY A 24 12.98 25.24 4.87
CA GLY A 24 12.97 25.82 3.53
C GLY A 24 13.54 24.87 2.45
N ILE A 25 14.69 24.25 2.69
CA ILE A 25 15.31 23.31 1.74
C ILE A 25 14.45 22.06 1.54
N THR A 26 13.97 21.46 2.63
CA THR A 26 13.14 20.24 2.55
C THR A 26 11.75 20.53 1.96
N GLY A 27 11.18 21.71 2.21
CA GLY A 27 9.96 22.20 1.59
C GLY A 27 10.10 22.40 0.07
N VAL A 28 11.25 22.84 -0.43
CA VAL A 28 11.51 22.86 -1.88
C VAL A 28 11.72 21.44 -2.40
N GLY A 29 12.43 20.58 -1.66
CA GLY A 29 12.71 19.20 -2.06
C GLY A 29 11.47 18.34 -2.26
N ILE A 30 10.40 18.56 -1.49
CA ILE A 30 9.15 17.81 -1.66
C ILE A 30 8.49 18.10 -3.01
N TRP A 31 8.55 19.32 -3.53
CA TRP A 31 7.98 19.68 -4.84
C TRP A 31 8.61 18.88 -5.99
N PHE A 32 9.94 18.74 -5.99
CA PHE A 32 10.64 17.89 -6.95
C PHE A 32 10.22 16.41 -6.81
N THR A 33 10.11 15.94 -5.57
CA THR A 33 9.78 14.55 -5.28
C THR A 33 8.37 14.19 -5.75
N ILE A 34 7.36 14.98 -5.40
CA ILE A 34 5.95 14.68 -5.77
C ILE A 34 5.71 14.85 -7.27
N ALA A 35 6.39 15.81 -7.92
CA ALA A 35 6.29 16.02 -9.36
C ALA A 35 6.84 14.83 -10.16
N LEU A 36 7.84 14.12 -9.63
CA LEU A 36 8.43 12.95 -10.29
C LEU A 36 7.71 11.65 -9.92
N VAL A 37 7.32 11.49 -8.66
CA VAL A 37 6.73 10.23 -8.15
C VAL A 37 5.25 10.11 -8.53
N ASN A 38 4.48 11.21 -8.50
CA ASN A 38 3.06 11.18 -8.86
C ASN A 38 2.62 12.48 -9.57
N PRO A 39 3.07 12.70 -10.82
CA PRO A 39 2.80 13.92 -11.56
C PRO A 39 1.30 14.17 -11.80
N ALA A 40 0.52 13.12 -12.05
CA ALA A 40 -0.92 13.24 -12.32
C ALA A 40 -1.69 13.75 -11.09
N ALA A 41 -1.46 13.16 -9.92
CA ALA A 41 -2.08 13.61 -8.68
C ALA A 41 -1.60 15.03 -8.31
N THR A 42 -0.30 15.29 -8.42
CA THR A 42 0.28 16.63 -8.15
C THR A 42 -0.36 17.69 -9.05
N SER A 43 -0.46 17.44 -10.35
CA SER A 43 -1.14 18.33 -11.30
C SER A 43 -2.59 18.58 -10.89
N LYS A 44 -3.34 17.53 -10.53
CA LYS A 44 -4.73 17.69 -10.12
C LYS A 44 -4.87 18.49 -8.82
N LEU A 45 -4.01 18.28 -7.84
CA LEU A 45 -3.99 19.05 -6.59
C LEU A 45 -3.68 20.53 -6.85
N ILE A 46 -2.74 20.84 -7.75
CA ILE A 46 -2.44 22.23 -8.13
C ILE A 46 -3.67 22.89 -8.77
N HIS A 47 -4.29 22.26 -9.77
CA HIS A 47 -5.46 22.83 -10.44
C HIS A 47 -6.66 23.00 -9.49
N THR A 48 -6.74 22.18 -8.44
CA THR A 48 -7.83 22.25 -7.45
C THR A 48 -7.53 23.28 -6.36
N PHE A 49 -6.28 23.40 -5.92
CA PHE A 49 -5.90 24.15 -4.71
C PHE A 49 -4.78 25.17 -4.90
N VAL A 50 -4.53 25.66 -6.12
CA VAL A 50 -3.45 26.64 -6.39
C VAL A 50 -3.47 27.83 -5.44
N TYR A 51 -4.66 28.34 -5.10
CA TYR A 51 -4.81 29.44 -4.15
C TYR A 51 -4.60 29.02 -2.69
N GLY A 52 -4.87 27.77 -2.33
CA GLY A 52 -4.55 27.21 -1.01
C GLY A 52 -3.03 27.11 -0.81
N TRP A 53 -2.33 26.56 -1.81
CA TRP A 53 -0.87 26.54 -1.84
C TRP A 53 -0.29 27.95 -1.81
N ALA A 54 -0.78 28.86 -2.66
CA ALA A 54 -0.29 30.25 -2.67
C ALA A 54 -0.48 30.94 -1.30
N ALA A 55 -1.61 30.72 -0.64
CA ALA A 55 -1.84 31.22 0.71
C ALA A 55 -0.85 30.62 1.72
N GLU A 56 -0.56 29.32 1.64
CA GLU A 56 0.43 28.66 2.50
C GLU A 56 1.82 29.30 2.33
N TRP A 57 2.26 29.55 1.10
CA TRP A 57 3.52 30.22 0.80
C TRP A 57 3.58 31.65 1.37
N VAL A 58 2.48 32.39 1.35
CA VAL A 58 2.40 33.72 1.97
C VAL A 58 2.58 33.62 3.49
N TRP A 59 1.90 32.69 4.15
CA TRP A 59 2.06 32.50 5.60
C TRP A 59 3.45 32.01 5.97
N PHE A 60 4.06 31.14 5.16
CA PHE A 60 5.46 30.75 5.34
C PHE A 60 6.44 31.93 5.18
N LEU A 61 6.20 32.84 4.24
CA LEU A 61 7.00 34.07 4.13
C LEU A 61 6.82 34.96 5.37
N VAL A 62 5.59 35.15 5.84
CA VAL A 62 5.30 35.91 7.07
C VAL A 62 6.00 35.28 8.27
N GLU A 63 6.00 33.95 8.37
CA GLU A 63 6.71 33.18 9.40
C GLU A 63 8.22 33.51 9.38
N ILE A 64 8.88 33.39 8.23
CA ILE A 64 10.31 33.67 8.09
C ILE A 64 10.62 35.13 8.46
N VAL A 65 9.85 36.09 7.94
CA VAL A 65 10.05 37.51 8.23
C VAL A 65 9.88 37.79 9.72
N ALA A 66 8.82 37.27 10.34
CA ALA A 66 8.58 37.42 11.78
C ALA A 66 9.72 36.80 12.60
N LEU A 67 10.23 35.62 12.21
CA LEU A 67 11.35 34.96 12.88
C LEU A 67 12.65 35.77 12.79
N LEU A 68 12.96 36.32 11.62
CA LEU A 68 14.15 37.17 11.42
C LEU A 68 14.05 38.46 12.24
N VAL A 69 12.89 39.13 12.22
CA VAL A 69 12.64 40.32 13.05
C VAL A 69 12.80 39.96 14.52
N TYR A 70 12.18 38.87 14.98
CA TYR A 70 12.26 38.41 16.36
C TYR A 70 13.71 38.11 16.79
N TYR A 71 14.50 37.47 15.93
CA TYR A 71 15.89 37.14 16.20
C TYR A 71 16.80 38.38 16.27
N TYR A 72 16.78 39.23 15.26
CA TYR A 72 17.70 40.37 15.16
C TYR A 72 17.33 41.54 16.08
N THR A 73 16.10 41.59 16.59
CA THR A 73 15.64 42.67 17.47
C THR A 73 15.54 42.27 18.95
N PHE A 74 16.03 41.08 19.32
CA PHE A 74 15.87 40.50 20.66
C PHE A 74 16.27 41.43 21.83
N ASP A 75 17.34 42.22 21.68
CA ASP A 75 17.78 43.20 22.68
C ASP A 75 17.54 44.66 22.26
N ARG A 76 16.82 44.89 21.15
CA ARG A 76 16.62 46.23 20.54
C ARG A 76 15.17 46.68 20.54
N MET A 77 14.23 45.74 20.60
CA MET A 77 12.79 46.00 20.62
C MET A 77 12.24 45.89 22.05
N ASP A 78 11.23 46.68 22.37
CA ASP A 78 10.55 46.56 23.66
C ASP A 78 9.87 45.19 23.80
N SER A 79 9.71 44.71 25.03
CA SER A 79 9.26 43.34 25.29
C SER A 79 7.84 43.05 24.82
N VAL A 80 6.96 44.06 24.80
CA VAL A 80 5.55 43.88 24.38
C VAL A 80 5.50 43.71 22.87
N THR A 81 6.18 44.57 22.12
CA THR A 81 6.27 44.46 20.66
C THR A 81 7.00 43.18 20.25
N HIS A 82 8.07 42.82 20.96
CA HIS A 82 8.82 41.59 20.68
C HIS A 82 7.95 40.33 20.87
N GLN A 83 7.12 40.29 21.92
CA GLN A 83 6.15 39.20 22.11
C GLN A 83 5.07 39.18 21.03
N LYS A 84 4.58 40.34 20.56
CA LYS A 84 3.63 40.39 19.43
C LYS A 84 4.23 39.77 18.18
N VAL A 85 5.51 40.05 17.86
CA VAL A 85 6.20 39.42 16.72
C VAL A 85 6.29 37.90 16.91
N GLY A 86 6.57 37.43 18.13
CA GLY A 86 6.55 36.00 18.44
C GLY A 86 5.19 35.33 18.21
N TRP A 87 4.09 36.03 18.54
CA TRP A 87 2.74 35.55 18.25
C TRP A 87 2.41 35.56 16.75
N ILE A 88 2.85 36.57 16.00
CA ILE A 88 2.72 36.59 14.53
C ILE A 88 3.41 35.36 13.93
N TYR A 89 4.63 35.05 14.37
CA TYR A 89 5.34 33.84 13.96
C TYR A 89 4.53 32.58 14.28
N ALA A 90 4.04 32.42 15.51
CA ALA A 90 3.30 31.24 15.92
C ALA A 90 1.99 31.04 15.13
N VAL A 91 1.24 32.12 14.89
CA VAL A 91 0.00 32.09 14.11
C VAL A 91 0.28 31.80 12.63
N ALA A 92 1.32 32.42 12.05
CA ALA A 92 1.70 32.17 10.67
C ALA A 92 2.09 30.71 10.43
N ALA A 93 2.94 30.14 11.29
CA ALA A 93 3.32 28.73 11.22
C ALA A 93 2.11 27.79 11.38
N TRP A 94 1.19 28.12 12.29
CA TRP A 94 -0.03 27.34 12.48
C TRP A 94 -0.98 27.43 11.26
N LEU A 95 -1.09 28.60 10.62
CA LEU A 95 -1.90 28.76 9.41
C LEU A 95 -1.33 27.98 8.23
N SER A 96 0.01 27.86 8.10
CA SER A 96 0.62 26.95 7.14
C SER A 96 0.17 25.50 7.37
N LEU A 97 0.18 25.03 8.64
CA LEU A 97 -0.33 23.69 9.00
C LEU A 97 -1.82 23.52 8.64
N VAL A 98 -2.65 24.53 8.91
CA VAL A 98 -4.08 24.49 8.59
C VAL A 98 -4.30 24.37 7.08
N LEU A 99 -3.57 25.15 6.29
CA LEU A 99 -3.72 25.19 4.83
C LEU A 99 -3.26 23.88 4.17
N ILE A 100 -2.10 23.36 4.55
CA ILE A 100 -1.60 22.10 3.97
C ILE A 100 -2.48 20.92 4.36
N SER A 101 -3.07 20.92 5.57
CA SER A 101 -4.00 19.87 6.01
C SER A 101 -5.20 19.76 5.07
N GLY A 102 -5.80 20.89 4.66
CA GLY A 102 -6.90 20.89 3.68
C GLY A 102 -6.56 20.24 2.35
N ILE A 103 -5.31 20.35 1.90
CA ILE A 103 -4.87 19.80 0.62
C ILE A 103 -4.49 18.31 0.72
N ILE A 104 -3.79 17.91 1.78
CA ILE A 104 -3.30 16.52 1.90
C ILE A 104 -4.40 15.55 2.33
N ASP A 105 -5.33 15.99 3.18
CA ASP A 105 -6.39 15.16 3.70
C ASP A 105 -7.49 14.90 2.66
N PHE A 106 -7.68 15.85 1.74
CA PHE A 106 -8.52 15.72 0.55
C PHE A 106 -8.20 14.44 -0.25
N MET A 107 -6.93 14.04 -0.31
CA MET A 107 -6.52 12.85 -1.06
C MET A 107 -7.15 11.55 -0.50
N LEU A 108 -7.41 11.50 0.81
CA LEU A 108 -8.01 10.35 1.48
C LEU A 108 -9.54 10.47 1.58
N THR A 109 -10.05 11.68 1.84
CA THR A 109 -11.48 11.93 2.01
C THR A 109 -11.99 13.06 1.09
N PRO A 110 -11.98 12.92 -0.24
CA PRO A 110 -12.38 14.04 -1.11
C PRO A 110 -13.82 14.53 -0.91
N GLY A 111 -14.70 13.71 -0.33
CA GLY A 111 -16.05 14.13 0.09
C GLY A 111 -16.89 14.62 -1.10
N ASP A 112 -17.67 15.68 -0.87
CA ASP A 112 -18.60 16.25 -1.86
C ASP A 112 -17.91 16.81 -3.10
N TRP A 113 -16.59 17.03 -3.04
CA TRP A 113 -15.80 17.43 -4.21
C TRP A 113 -15.88 16.44 -5.37
N LEU A 114 -16.10 15.15 -5.09
CA LEU A 114 -16.32 14.13 -6.12
C LEU A 114 -17.52 14.47 -7.02
N GLN A 115 -18.49 15.23 -6.52
CA GLN A 115 -19.70 15.63 -7.24
C GLN A 115 -19.57 17.03 -7.84
N ASP A 116 -19.09 18.01 -7.07
CA ASP A 116 -19.15 19.42 -7.46
C ASP A 116 -17.84 20.00 -8.00
N GLN A 117 -16.70 19.32 -7.76
CA GLN A 117 -15.35 19.75 -8.09
C GLN A 117 -14.98 21.16 -7.56
N ARG A 118 -15.63 21.66 -6.51
CA ARG A 118 -15.44 23.01 -5.97
C ARG A 118 -14.31 23.09 -4.94
N PHE A 119 -13.55 24.18 -4.98
CA PHE A 119 -12.43 24.43 -4.05
C PHE A 119 -12.81 24.16 -2.58
N TRP A 120 -13.88 24.76 -2.08
CA TRP A 120 -14.25 24.68 -0.66
C TRP A 120 -14.70 23.29 -0.23
N SER A 121 -15.40 22.57 -1.09
CA SER A 121 -15.84 21.19 -0.83
C SER A 121 -14.66 20.24 -0.71
N GLY A 122 -13.60 20.45 -1.53
CA GLY A 122 -12.37 19.69 -1.42
C GLY A 122 -11.49 20.12 -0.23
N PHE A 123 -11.37 21.42 0.02
CA PHE A 123 -10.51 21.98 1.05
C PHE A 123 -11.02 21.65 2.45
N PHE A 124 -12.32 21.85 2.69
CA PHE A 124 -13.00 21.46 3.94
C PHE A 124 -13.59 20.04 3.83
N ASN A 125 -12.74 19.11 3.42
CA ASN A 125 -13.09 17.69 3.37
C ASN A 125 -13.47 17.11 4.75
N PRO A 126 -14.15 15.95 4.82
CA PRO A 126 -14.56 15.33 6.08
C PRO A 126 -13.45 15.17 7.11
N SER A 127 -12.21 14.87 6.69
CA SER A 127 -11.07 14.74 7.60
C SER A 127 -10.33 16.05 7.95
N PHE A 128 -10.72 17.20 7.39
CA PHE A 128 -10.03 18.47 7.59
C PHE A 128 -9.89 18.87 9.06
N TRP A 129 -11.01 19.00 9.78
CA TRP A 129 -10.99 19.41 11.18
C TRP A 129 -10.30 18.40 12.11
N PRO A 130 -10.64 17.09 12.10
CA PRO A 130 -9.95 16.13 12.96
C PRO A 130 -8.45 16.09 12.68
N SER A 131 -8.05 16.24 11.41
CA SER A 131 -6.65 16.38 11.02
C SER A 131 -5.97 17.61 11.62
N VAL A 132 -6.56 18.81 11.45
CA VAL A 132 -5.99 20.06 11.95
C VAL A 132 -5.79 19.98 13.46
N PHE A 133 -6.77 19.46 14.20
CA PHE A 133 -6.64 19.26 15.64
C PHE A 133 -5.57 18.23 15.98
N PHE A 134 -5.60 17.07 15.34
CA PHE A 134 -4.61 16.02 15.56
C PHE A 134 -3.18 16.52 15.32
N ARG A 135 -2.92 17.12 14.15
CA ARG A 135 -1.59 17.63 13.77
C ARG A 135 -1.15 18.81 14.64
N SER A 136 -2.08 19.69 15.05
CA SER A 136 -1.77 20.77 15.99
C SER A 136 -1.36 20.23 17.36
N PHE A 137 -2.14 19.31 17.94
CA PHE A 137 -1.84 18.72 19.24
C PHE A 137 -0.56 17.87 19.19
N PHE A 138 -0.32 17.16 18.08
CA PHE A 138 0.92 16.44 17.85
C PHE A 138 2.12 17.39 17.82
N ALA A 139 2.04 18.50 17.07
CA ALA A 139 3.10 19.50 16.97
C ALA A 139 3.38 20.16 18.33
N PHE A 140 2.34 20.49 19.10
CA PHE A 140 2.49 21.04 20.45
C PHE A 140 3.07 20.04 21.45
N MET A 141 2.71 18.75 21.33
CA MET A 141 3.33 17.68 22.10
C MET A 141 4.83 17.57 21.77
N LEU A 142 5.19 17.55 20.48
CA LEU A 142 6.59 17.53 20.03
C LEU A 142 7.38 18.73 20.54
N ALA A 143 6.78 19.93 20.55
CA ALA A 143 7.42 21.12 21.10
C ALA A 143 7.76 20.95 22.60
N GLY A 144 6.86 20.33 23.38
CA GLY A 144 7.12 19.97 24.77
C GLY A 144 8.26 18.95 24.93
N LEU A 145 8.29 17.90 24.10
CA LEU A 145 9.37 16.90 24.12
C LEU A 145 10.72 17.49 23.73
N TYR A 146 10.75 18.35 22.70
CA TYR A 146 11.94 19.11 22.34
C TYR A 146 12.40 20.03 23.49
N GLY A 147 11.44 20.56 24.25
CA GLY A 147 11.67 21.26 25.51
C GLY A 147 12.53 20.49 26.52
N PHE A 148 12.53 19.15 26.52
CA PHE A 148 13.47 18.37 27.36
C PHE A 148 14.91 18.48 26.88
N VAL A 149 15.13 18.35 25.57
CA VAL A 149 16.45 18.42 24.92
C VAL A 149 17.12 19.75 25.20
N SER A 150 16.34 20.82 25.19
CA SER A 150 16.83 22.15 25.51
C SER A 150 16.97 22.42 27.00
N SER A 151 16.06 21.93 27.85
CA SER A 151 16.11 22.14 29.30
C SER A 151 17.35 21.52 29.93
N VAL A 152 17.86 20.41 29.35
CA VAL A 152 19.13 19.77 29.75
C VAL A 152 20.32 20.74 29.72
N ARG A 153 20.30 21.74 28.83
CA ARG A 153 21.38 22.73 28.67
C ARG A 153 21.29 23.92 29.62
N ILE A 154 20.30 23.93 30.52
CA ILE A 154 20.15 24.96 31.55
C ILE A 154 21.06 24.60 32.72
N ASP A 155 22.00 25.48 33.07
CA ASP A 155 22.94 25.24 34.17
C ASP A 155 22.26 25.23 35.54
N ASP A 156 21.44 26.24 35.82
CA ASP A 156 20.72 26.35 37.08
C ASP A 156 19.75 25.18 37.30
N ALA A 157 19.93 24.46 38.41
CA ALA A 157 19.20 23.22 38.69
C ALA A 157 17.72 23.46 38.97
N GLU A 158 17.38 24.58 39.61
CA GLU A 158 16.01 24.94 39.92
C GLU A 158 15.25 25.34 38.65
N THR A 159 15.82 26.25 37.85
CA THR A 159 15.25 26.66 36.55
C THR A 159 15.09 25.46 35.63
N ARG A 160 16.08 24.56 35.58
CA ARG A 160 15.99 23.32 34.80
C ARG A 160 14.83 22.45 35.27
N ARG A 161 14.67 22.24 36.57
CA ARG A 161 13.55 21.47 37.14
C ARG A 161 12.20 22.06 36.72
N ILE A 162 12.07 23.38 36.82
CA ILE A 162 10.84 24.11 36.46
C ILE A 162 10.54 23.93 34.97
N MET A 163 11.52 24.19 34.10
CA MET A 163 11.35 24.10 32.66
C MET A 163 11.06 22.67 32.19
N THR A 164 11.78 21.67 32.70
CA THR A 164 11.52 20.26 32.39
C THR A 164 10.10 19.87 32.80
N ARG A 165 9.66 20.23 34.01
CA ARG A 165 8.29 19.90 34.46
C ARG A 165 7.21 20.61 33.66
N TYR A 166 7.45 21.87 33.29
CA TYR A 166 6.53 22.63 32.44
C TYR A 166 6.38 21.95 31.07
N ASN A 167 7.49 21.67 30.40
CA ASN A 167 7.54 21.04 29.08
C ASN A 167 6.91 19.65 29.07
N GLY A 168 7.12 18.87 30.13
CA GLY A 168 6.54 17.55 30.25
C GLY A 168 5.03 17.56 30.51
N LYS A 169 4.53 18.47 31.36
CA LYS A 169 3.09 18.70 31.51
C LYS A 169 2.44 19.16 30.21
N TRP A 170 3.13 20.04 29.48
CA TRP A 170 2.72 20.51 28.16
C TRP A 170 2.61 19.34 27.17
N ALA A 171 3.66 18.53 27.05
CA ALA A 171 3.67 17.36 26.17
C ALA A 171 2.55 16.37 26.51
N LEU A 172 2.39 16.01 27.78
CA LEU A 172 1.35 15.07 28.24
C LEU A 172 -0.07 15.65 28.07
N GLY A 173 -0.25 16.95 28.30
CA GLY A 173 -1.53 17.63 28.10
C GLY A 173 -1.97 17.60 26.64
N PHE A 174 -1.07 17.94 25.71
CA PHE A 174 -1.38 17.88 24.28
C PHE A 174 -1.49 16.46 23.74
N LEU A 175 -0.74 15.49 24.30
CA LEU A 175 -0.96 14.08 24.00
C LEU A 175 -2.39 13.65 24.38
N ALA A 176 -2.89 14.06 25.54
CA ALA A 176 -4.25 13.73 25.96
C ALA A 176 -5.32 14.33 25.03
N LEU A 177 -5.08 15.53 24.48
CA LEU A 177 -5.97 16.17 23.49
C LEU A 177 -5.85 15.53 22.09
N MET A 178 -4.66 15.03 21.74
CA MET A 178 -4.39 14.36 20.46
C MET A 178 -5.21 13.07 20.31
N LEU A 179 -5.38 12.28 21.37
CA LEU A 179 -6.06 10.98 21.30
C LEU A 179 -7.54 11.08 20.84
N PRO A 180 -8.39 11.95 21.41
CA PRO A 180 -9.75 12.16 20.89
C PRO A 180 -9.79 12.63 19.44
N SER A 181 -8.85 13.50 19.02
CA SER A 181 -8.80 13.95 17.62
C SER A 181 -8.37 12.84 16.66
N ALA A 182 -7.48 11.93 17.09
CA ALA A 182 -7.10 10.74 16.32
C ALA A 182 -8.30 9.78 16.17
N TRP A 183 -9.07 9.60 17.24
CA TRP A 183 -10.31 8.83 17.20
C TRP A 183 -11.32 9.46 16.25
N TRP A 184 -11.55 10.78 16.34
CA TRP A 184 -12.43 11.50 15.43
C TRP A 184 -11.97 11.35 13.96
N TYR A 185 -10.67 11.44 13.69
CA TYR A 185 -10.10 11.19 12.36
C TYR A 185 -10.50 9.80 11.85
N LEU A 186 -10.35 8.76 12.67
CA LEU A 186 -10.70 7.39 12.28
C LEU A 186 -12.20 7.24 11.96
N GLN A 187 -13.07 7.95 12.67
CA GLN A 187 -14.52 7.86 12.49
C GLN A 187 -15.02 8.54 11.21
N VAL A 188 -14.28 9.51 10.67
CA VAL A 188 -14.67 10.20 9.41
C VAL A 188 -14.09 9.54 8.16
N LEU A 189 -13.30 8.47 8.31
CA LEU A 189 -12.77 7.74 7.17
C LEU A 189 -13.89 6.99 6.44
N PRO A 190 -13.85 6.92 5.09
CA PRO A 190 -14.70 6.02 4.32
C PRO A 190 -14.54 4.57 4.79
N GLU A 191 -15.63 3.79 4.79
CA GLU A 191 -15.64 2.41 5.32
C GLU A 191 -14.50 1.53 4.78
N PRO A 192 -14.17 1.51 3.47
CA PRO A 192 -13.06 0.70 2.97
C PRO A 192 -11.72 1.12 3.58
N SER A 193 -11.45 2.43 3.66
CA SER A 193 -10.23 2.98 4.27
C SER A 193 -10.18 2.71 5.77
N GLN A 194 -11.32 2.84 6.46
CA GLN A 194 -11.43 2.56 7.88
C GLN A 194 -11.13 1.08 8.19
N ALA A 195 -11.69 0.15 7.40
CA ALA A 195 -11.43 -1.28 7.55
C ALA A 195 -9.95 -1.63 7.37
N LEU A 196 -9.26 -1.00 6.41
CA LEU A 196 -7.82 -1.16 6.22
C LEU A 196 -7.05 -0.73 7.48
N VAL A 197 -7.39 0.41 8.08
CA VAL A 197 -6.77 0.94 9.31
C VAL A 197 -7.06 0.05 10.52
N LEU A 198 -8.27 -0.50 10.61
CA LEU A 198 -8.68 -1.43 11.67
C LEU A 198 -8.07 -2.84 11.52
N GLY A 199 -7.26 -3.06 10.48
CA GLY A 199 -6.41 -4.23 10.36
C GLY A 199 -6.81 -5.21 9.27
N ALA A 200 -7.72 -4.88 8.36
CA ALA A 200 -8.01 -5.69 7.17
C ALA A 200 -6.77 -5.84 6.26
N SER A 201 -5.87 -4.85 6.26
CA SER A 201 -4.58 -4.94 5.58
C SER A 201 -3.50 -5.52 6.51
N PRO A 202 -2.84 -6.64 6.13
CA PRO A 202 -1.71 -7.17 6.89
C PRO A 202 -0.54 -6.17 7.01
N THR A 203 -0.35 -5.30 6.02
CA THR A 203 0.74 -4.33 6.04
C THR A 203 0.45 -3.18 7.00
N ILE A 204 -0.79 -2.72 7.10
CA ILE A 204 -1.20 -1.73 8.11
C ILE A 204 -1.23 -2.34 9.50
N ARG A 205 -1.68 -3.58 9.64
CA ARG A 205 -1.64 -4.28 10.92
C ARG A 205 -0.22 -4.35 11.50
N ALA A 206 0.79 -4.47 10.64
CA ALA A 206 2.20 -4.46 11.04
C ALA A 206 2.69 -3.12 11.61
N THR A 207 2.00 -1.98 11.36
CA THR A 207 2.38 -0.68 11.96
C THR A 207 1.79 -0.47 13.35
N ILE A 208 0.76 -1.22 13.72
CA ILE A 208 0.07 -1.08 15.03
C ILE A 208 1.04 -1.23 16.21
N PRO A 209 1.94 -2.25 16.28
CA PRO A 209 2.89 -2.36 17.38
C PRO A 209 3.83 -1.16 17.49
N TRP A 210 4.22 -0.55 16.37
CA TRP A 210 5.07 0.64 16.35
C TRP A 210 4.31 1.88 16.85
N ALA A 211 3.04 2.03 16.48
CA ALA A 211 2.19 3.10 16.99
C ALA A 211 1.96 2.97 18.51
N ILE A 212 1.61 1.77 18.99
CA ILE A 212 1.41 1.50 20.43
C ILE A 212 2.72 1.68 21.20
N GLY A 213 3.83 1.12 20.70
CA GLY A 213 5.15 1.26 21.31
C GLY A 213 5.63 2.71 21.33
N GLY A 214 5.40 3.46 20.26
CA GLY A 214 5.66 4.90 20.19
C GLY A 214 4.83 5.69 21.21
N LEU A 215 3.53 5.44 21.29
CA LEU A 215 2.64 6.08 22.27
C LEU A 215 3.07 5.79 23.71
N ALA A 216 3.28 4.51 24.05
CA ALA A 216 3.73 4.08 25.36
C ALA A 216 5.10 4.69 25.71
N GLY A 217 6.04 4.69 24.74
CA GLY A 217 7.36 5.29 24.88
C GLY A 217 7.30 6.79 25.18
N VAL A 218 6.46 7.54 24.46
CA VAL A 218 6.24 8.97 24.74
C VAL A 218 5.72 9.17 26.16
N ILE A 219 4.68 8.42 26.58
CA ILE A 219 4.08 8.53 27.92
C ILE A 219 5.12 8.24 29.00
N ILE A 220 5.78 7.08 28.91
CA ILE A 220 6.74 6.62 29.92
C ILE A 220 7.90 7.61 30.05
N LEU A 221 8.51 8.01 28.92
CA LEU A 221 9.66 8.91 28.94
C LEU A 221 9.28 10.32 29.37
N ALA A 222 8.14 10.84 28.93
CA ALA A 222 7.66 12.15 29.38
C ALA A 222 7.37 12.15 30.89
N LEU A 223 6.72 11.11 31.43
CA LEU A 223 6.49 10.97 32.87
C LEU A 223 7.80 10.82 33.65
N LEU A 224 8.75 10.02 33.16
CA LEU A 224 10.06 9.83 33.78
C LEU A 224 10.80 11.16 33.92
N PHE A 225 10.90 11.95 32.84
CA PHE A 225 11.55 13.26 32.88
C PHE A 225 10.79 14.27 33.73
N THR A 226 9.46 14.26 33.70
CA THR A 226 8.65 15.23 34.44
C THR A 226 8.67 14.97 35.95
N LEU A 227 8.50 13.70 36.35
CA LEU A 227 8.22 13.34 37.74
C LEU A 227 9.46 12.84 38.47
N VAL A 228 10.25 11.96 37.84
CA VAL A 228 11.33 11.23 38.50
C VAL A 228 12.69 11.91 38.30
N ARG A 229 12.97 12.38 37.07
CA ARG A 229 14.28 12.91 36.68
C ARG A 229 14.24 14.33 36.08
N PRO A 230 13.61 15.31 36.74
CA PRO A 230 13.43 16.65 36.18
C PRO A 230 14.70 17.51 36.09
N THR A 231 15.79 17.10 36.75
CA THR A 231 17.06 17.83 36.79
C THR A 231 18.18 17.15 36.00
N THR A 232 17.88 16.10 35.24
CA THR A 232 18.86 15.36 34.44
C THR A 232 19.58 16.26 33.43
N ARG A 233 20.87 15.99 33.22
CA ARG A 233 21.74 16.70 32.27
C ARG A 233 22.20 15.83 31.08
N SER A 234 21.63 14.64 30.92
CA SER A 234 22.00 13.73 29.82
C SER A 234 21.26 14.13 28.53
N LEU A 235 21.99 14.75 27.61
CA LEU A 235 21.46 15.08 26.28
C LEU A 235 21.05 13.83 25.49
N PRO A 236 21.82 12.72 25.47
CA PRO A 236 21.38 11.49 24.82
C PRO A 236 20.04 10.98 25.36
N LEU A 237 19.87 10.99 26.69
CA LEU A 237 18.62 10.54 27.30
C LEU A 237 17.44 11.44 26.94
N ALA A 238 17.64 12.75 26.80
CA ALA A 238 16.60 13.67 26.34
C ALA A 238 16.29 13.51 24.85
N MET A 239 17.30 13.26 24.00
CA MET A 239 17.09 12.98 22.57
C MET A 239 16.27 11.70 22.34
N VAL A 240 16.47 10.68 23.17
CA VAL A 240 15.68 9.44 23.13
C VAL A 240 14.19 9.69 23.33
N THR A 241 13.77 10.77 23.99
CA THR A 241 12.35 11.11 24.14
C THR A 241 11.66 11.49 22.83
N LEU A 242 12.41 11.91 21.81
CA LEU A 242 11.88 12.29 20.50
C LEU A 242 11.65 11.08 19.59
N LEU A 243 12.46 10.02 19.74
CA LEU A 243 12.37 8.80 18.92
C LEU A 243 10.97 8.17 18.92
N PRO A 244 10.33 7.89 20.07
CA PRO A 244 9.00 7.30 20.07
C PRO A 244 7.93 8.24 19.50
N ALA A 245 8.12 9.56 19.60
CA ALA A 245 7.23 10.52 18.95
C ALA A 245 7.37 10.49 17.43
N PHE A 246 8.60 10.40 16.90
CA PHE A 246 8.80 10.24 15.45
C PHE A 246 8.30 8.89 14.94
N LEU A 247 8.42 7.81 15.72
CA LEU A 247 7.81 6.52 15.40
C LEU A 247 6.29 6.63 15.32
N LEU A 248 5.66 7.33 16.27
CA LEU A 248 4.22 7.56 16.27
C LEU A 248 3.78 8.40 15.05
N LEU A 249 4.51 9.47 14.73
CA LEU A 249 4.26 10.31 13.55
C LEU A 249 4.40 9.50 12.26
N GLY A 250 5.49 8.73 12.13
CA GLY A 250 5.75 7.89 10.98
C GLY A 250 4.69 6.79 10.81
N ALA A 251 4.28 6.15 11.90
CA ALA A 251 3.21 5.16 11.88
C ALA A 251 1.88 5.77 11.42
N PHE A 252 1.54 6.97 11.91
CA PHE A 252 0.35 7.69 11.47
C PHE A 252 0.40 8.06 9.98
N GLU A 253 1.45 8.74 9.52
CA GLU A 253 1.54 9.21 8.13
C GLU A 253 1.63 8.04 7.13
N TRP A 254 2.36 6.98 7.48
CA TRP A 254 2.41 5.77 6.67
C TRP A 254 1.04 5.08 6.62
N THR A 255 0.33 5.01 7.76
CA THR A 255 -1.01 4.39 7.80
C THR A 255 -2.03 5.19 7.00
N ARG A 256 -2.01 6.52 7.09
CA ARG A 256 -2.83 7.42 6.25
C ARG A 256 -2.55 7.20 4.76
N GLU A 257 -1.27 7.10 4.38
CA GLU A 257 -0.85 6.82 3.01
C GLU A 257 -1.30 5.45 2.51
N ALA A 258 -1.25 4.43 3.37
CA ALA A 258 -1.72 3.09 3.04
C ALA A 258 -3.25 3.01 2.97
N ALA A 259 -3.97 3.75 3.83
CA ALA A 259 -5.43 3.71 3.93
C ALA A 259 -6.16 4.29 2.70
N ARG A 260 -5.49 5.11 1.88
CA ARG A 260 -6.06 5.60 0.61
C ARG A 260 -5.96 4.61 -0.54
N ARG A 261 -5.16 3.55 -0.42
CA ARG A 261 -4.99 2.55 -1.49
C ARG A 261 -6.33 1.83 -1.75
N PRO A 262 -6.67 1.55 -3.03
CA PRO A 262 -5.82 1.54 -4.22
C PRO A 262 -5.64 2.92 -4.90
N PHE A 263 -6.18 3.98 -4.31
CA PHE A 263 -6.17 5.32 -4.88
C PHE A 263 -4.98 6.16 -4.41
N VAL A 264 -4.66 7.18 -5.22
CA VAL A 264 -3.89 8.35 -4.77
C VAL A 264 -4.82 9.49 -4.35
N ILE A 265 -5.96 9.64 -5.05
CA ILE A 265 -7.10 10.48 -4.64
C ILE A 265 -8.33 9.57 -4.62
N ASN A 266 -8.88 9.33 -3.43
CA ASN A 266 -9.92 8.32 -3.20
C ASN A 266 -11.12 8.50 -4.15
N GLN A 267 -11.59 7.41 -4.77
CA GLN A 267 -12.71 7.42 -5.74
C GLN A 267 -12.54 8.36 -6.96
N PHE A 268 -11.32 8.84 -7.24
CA PHE A 268 -11.07 9.72 -8.39
C PHE A 268 -9.90 9.23 -9.25
N MET A 269 -8.78 8.88 -8.61
CA MET A 269 -7.53 8.53 -9.30
C MET A 269 -6.81 7.38 -8.61
N TYR A 270 -6.51 6.32 -9.37
CA TYR A 270 -5.71 5.19 -8.90
C TYR A 270 -4.27 5.59 -8.59
N SER A 271 -3.57 4.76 -7.82
CA SER A 271 -2.16 4.99 -7.48
C SER A 271 -1.24 5.04 -8.70
N SER A 272 -1.65 4.45 -9.82
CA SER A 272 -1.00 4.55 -11.14
C SER A 272 -1.15 5.93 -11.81
N GLY A 273 -1.95 6.84 -11.25
CA GLY A 273 -2.23 8.17 -11.80
C GLY A 273 -3.37 8.19 -12.83
N VAL A 274 -3.98 7.04 -13.12
CA VAL A 274 -5.14 6.94 -14.03
C VAL A 274 -6.43 7.23 -13.29
N THR A 275 -7.25 8.13 -13.82
CA THR A 275 -8.57 8.45 -13.24
C THR A 275 -9.59 7.33 -13.49
N LEU A 276 -10.62 7.25 -12.66
CA LEU A 276 -11.73 6.29 -12.88
C LEU A 276 -12.40 6.48 -14.25
N ALA A 277 -12.55 7.74 -14.69
CA ALA A 277 -13.10 8.04 -16.01
C ALA A 277 -12.19 7.55 -17.15
N GLN A 278 -10.87 7.72 -17.03
CA GLN A 278 -9.90 7.19 -17.99
C GLN A 278 -9.89 5.66 -17.99
N ALA A 279 -9.88 5.03 -16.82
CA ALA A 279 -9.97 3.58 -16.68
C ALA A 279 -11.22 3.03 -17.38
N LYS A 280 -12.37 3.68 -17.22
CA LYS A 280 -13.61 3.32 -17.92
C LYS A 280 -13.50 3.52 -19.43
N SER A 281 -12.80 4.55 -19.91
CA SER A 281 -12.60 4.78 -21.35
C SER A 281 -11.66 3.76 -22.00
N LEU A 282 -10.78 3.12 -21.21
CA LEU A 282 -9.85 2.10 -21.69
C LEU A 282 -10.53 0.75 -21.98
N ASN A 283 -11.84 0.60 -21.76
CA ASN A 283 -12.65 -0.63 -21.86
C ASN A 283 -12.30 -1.56 -23.06
N GLY A 284 -11.31 -2.44 -22.89
CA GLY A 284 -10.81 -3.35 -23.92
C GLY A 284 -9.85 -2.74 -24.95
N SER A 285 -9.61 -1.43 -24.93
CA SER A 285 -8.56 -0.79 -25.73
C SER A 285 -7.20 -0.91 -25.04
N GLY A 286 -6.13 -1.16 -25.79
CA GLY A 286 -4.76 -1.23 -25.24
C GLY A 286 -4.37 0.00 -24.41
N PHE A 287 -3.77 -0.24 -23.24
CA PHE A 287 -3.21 0.82 -22.41
C PHE A 287 -2.10 1.57 -23.14
N LEU A 288 -1.22 0.83 -23.81
CA LEU A 288 -0.06 1.34 -24.52
C LEU A 288 -0.47 2.22 -25.70
N SER A 289 -1.47 1.79 -26.47
CA SER A 289 -1.97 2.57 -27.60
C SER A 289 -2.58 3.90 -27.16
N SER A 290 -3.21 3.92 -25.99
CA SER A 290 -3.84 5.10 -25.38
C SER A 290 -2.87 6.05 -24.66
N THR A 291 -1.63 5.61 -24.42
CA THR A 291 -0.65 6.37 -23.64
C THR A 291 0.27 7.18 -24.55
N ASN A 292 0.20 8.51 -24.49
CA ASN A 292 1.00 9.40 -25.35
C ASN A 292 2.51 9.23 -25.20
N PHE A 293 2.98 8.83 -24.01
CA PHE A 293 4.39 8.68 -23.69
C PHE A 293 4.90 7.23 -23.83
N ALA A 294 4.05 6.30 -24.26
CA ALA A 294 4.46 4.93 -24.54
C ALA A 294 5.22 4.89 -25.87
N ARG A 295 6.44 4.32 -25.85
CA ARG A 295 7.24 4.06 -27.05
C ARG A 295 6.66 2.89 -27.82
N VAL A 296 6.19 1.87 -27.11
CA VAL A 296 5.50 0.73 -27.69
C VAL A 296 4.00 1.02 -27.68
N ARG A 297 3.34 0.83 -28.82
CA ARG A 297 1.88 1.09 -28.95
C ARG A 297 1.05 -0.18 -29.09
N GLU A 298 1.69 -1.27 -29.49
CA GLU A 298 1.05 -2.55 -29.71
C GLU A 298 2.04 -3.65 -29.31
N VAL A 299 1.52 -4.70 -28.68
CA VAL A 299 2.29 -5.86 -28.27
C VAL A 299 2.49 -6.77 -29.49
N THR A 300 3.73 -7.14 -29.77
CA THR A 300 4.11 -8.10 -30.79
C THR A 300 5.04 -9.15 -30.19
N ASP A 301 5.22 -10.28 -30.88
CA ASP A 301 6.12 -11.34 -30.43
C ASP A 301 7.57 -10.83 -30.25
N ASP A 302 8.00 -9.89 -31.11
CA ASP A 302 9.36 -9.33 -31.09
C ASP A 302 9.59 -8.32 -29.94
N ASN A 303 8.52 -7.71 -29.41
CA ASN A 303 8.63 -6.62 -28.41
C ASN A 303 8.04 -6.98 -27.04
N LEU A 304 7.71 -8.24 -26.81
CA LEU A 304 6.91 -8.69 -25.67
C LEU A 304 7.41 -8.17 -24.31
N THR A 305 8.71 -8.29 -24.04
CA THR A 305 9.27 -7.84 -22.75
C THR A 305 9.49 -6.33 -22.69
N GLU A 306 9.75 -5.68 -23.83
CA GLU A 306 9.82 -4.22 -23.92
C GLU A 306 8.46 -3.57 -23.62
N ALA A 307 7.39 -4.10 -24.22
CA ALA A 307 6.02 -3.69 -23.93
C ALA A 307 5.68 -3.92 -22.45
N GLY A 308 6.09 -5.06 -21.89
CA GLY A 308 5.94 -5.38 -20.47
C GLY A 308 6.66 -4.40 -19.55
N ALA A 309 7.88 -3.97 -19.91
CA ALA A 309 8.63 -2.97 -19.17
C ALA A 309 7.95 -1.60 -19.19
N GLU A 310 7.36 -1.19 -20.31
CA GLU A 310 6.57 0.04 -20.39
C GLU A 310 5.32 -0.03 -19.51
N LEU A 311 4.59 -1.14 -19.56
CA LEU A 311 3.42 -1.36 -18.69
C LEU A 311 3.81 -1.30 -17.22
N PHE A 312 4.93 -1.91 -16.83
CA PHE A 312 5.44 -1.83 -15.46
C PHE A 312 5.74 -0.39 -15.05
N LYS A 313 6.42 0.37 -15.93
CA LYS A 313 6.76 1.78 -15.70
C LYS A 313 5.51 2.63 -15.44
N PHE A 314 4.45 2.44 -16.22
CA PHE A 314 3.24 3.28 -16.12
C PHE A 314 2.27 2.82 -15.04
N GLN A 315 2.09 1.52 -14.83
CA GLN A 315 1.06 0.99 -13.94
C GLN A 315 1.57 0.47 -12.59
N CYS A 316 2.84 0.04 -12.51
CA CYS A 316 3.37 -0.65 -11.33
C CYS A 316 4.42 0.15 -10.56
N TYR A 317 5.28 0.92 -11.24
CA TYR A 317 6.44 1.59 -10.65
C TYR A 317 6.10 2.58 -9.53
N ALA A 318 4.92 3.23 -9.60
CA ALA A 318 4.46 4.14 -8.54
C ALA A 318 4.31 3.46 -7.16
N CYS A 319 4.16 2.12 -7.14
CA CYS A 319 3.96 1.34 -5.93
C CYS A 319 5.05 0.29 -5.68
N HIS A 320 5.70 -0.21 -6.74
CA HIS A 320 6.64 -1.32 -6.70
C HIS A 320 8.04 -0.90 -7.14
N THR A 321 9.03 -1.21 -6.30
CA THR A 321 10.44 -1.10 -6.66
C THR A 321 10.93 -2.40 -7.32
N ILE A 322 12.04 -2.32 -8.06
CA ILE A 322 12.77 -3.48 -8.58
C ILE A 322 14.06 -3.60 -7.77
N GLY A 323 14.17 -4.64 -6.93
CA GLY A 323 15.32 -4.85 -6.05
C GLY A 323 15.47 -3.79 -4.94
N GLY A 324 14.41 -3.04 -4.65
CA GLY A 324 14.42 -1.96 -3.66
C GLY A 324 14.03 -2.41 -2.25
N LEU A 325 14.07 -1.49 -1.30
CA LEU A 325 13.72 -1.78 0.09
C LEU A 325 12.20 -1.90 0.32
N ASN A 326 11.40 -1.10 -0.40
CA ASN A 326 9.97 -0.99 -0.16
C ASN A 326 9.15 -1.60 -1.32
N ASN A 327 8.18 -2.45 -0.99
CA ASN A 327 7.29 -3.12 -1.95
C ASN A 327 8.00 -3.71 -3.19
N ASP A 328 9.18 -4.30 -2.99
CA ASP A 328 9.97 -4.92 -4.05
C ASP A 328 9.16 -5.99 -4.81
N ILE A 329 9.06 -5.82 -6.12
CA ILE A 329 8.32 -6.74 -6.98
C ILE A 329 9.00 -8.10 -7.02
N LEU A 330 10.34 -8.16 -7.02
CA LEU A 330 11.08 -9.42 -7.12
C LEU A 330 10.72 -10.34 -5.96
N ARG A 331 10.88 -9.87 -4.72
CA ARG A 331 10.49 -10.67 -3.54
C ARG A 331 9.01 -11.04 -3.54
N LYS A 332 8.12 -10.18 -4.06
CA LYS A 332 6.67 -10.42 -4.06
C LYS A 332 6.23 -11.44 -5.11
N THR A 333 6.97 -11.59 -6.20
CA THR A 333 6.60 -12.44 -7.34
C THR A 333 7.55 -13.62 -7.57
N ALA A 334 8.56 -13.81 -6.71
CA ALA A 334 9.58 -14.86 -6.84
C ALA A 334 9.01 -16.28 -7.00
N ALA A 335 7.90 -16.59 -6.33
CA ALA A 335 7.25 -17.90 -6.40
C ALA A 335 6.24 -18.04 -7.56
N MET A 336 5.99 -16.97 -8.34
CA MET A 336 5.02 -17.01 -9.42
C MET A 336 5.68 -17.41 -10.73
N ASP A 337 5.03 -18.31 -11.47
CA ASP A 337 5.40 -18.67 -12.82
C ASP A 337 4.54 -17.95 -13.85
N PHE A 338 4.91 -18.06 -15.12
CA PHE A 338 4.42 -17.19 -16.18
C PHE A 338 2.88 -17.20 -16.34
N LYS A 339 2.27 -18.38 -16.53
CA LYS A 339 0.81 -18.49 -16.69
C LYS A 339 0.03 -18.04 -15.43
N PRO A 340 0.39 -18.45 -14.20
CA PRO A 340 -0.21 -17.89 -12.99
C PRO A 340 -0.07 -16.37 -12.87
N MET A 341 1.05 -15.79 -13.30
CA MET A 341 1.26 -14.33 -13.28
C MET A 341 0.27 -13.59 -14.20
N VAL A 342 0.08 -14.06 -15.44
CA VAL A 342 -0.90 -13.47 -16.37
C VAL A 342 -2.29 -13.45 -15.73
N ASN A 343 -2.74 -14.59 -15.20
CA ASN A 343 -4.03 -14.70 -14.53
C ASN A 343 -4.09 -13.88 -13.24
N TYR A 344 -2.96 -13.66 -12.56
CA TYR A 344 -2.91 -12.81 -11.39
C TYR A 344 -3.11 -11.33 -11.76
N LEU A 345 -2.45 -10.85 -12.82
CA LEU A 345 -2.53 -9.46 -13.27
C LEU A 345 -3.95 -9.06 -13.69
N LEU A 346 -4.63 -9.92 -14.46
CA LEU A 346 -6.02 -9.68 -14.89
C LEU A 346 -7.00 -9.56 -13.71
N ASN A 347 -6.66 -10.12 -12.55
CA ASN A 347 -7.54 -10.26 -11.39
C ASN A 347 -6.99 -9.58 -10.13
N VAL A 348 -5.99 -8.70 -10.31
CA VAL A 348 -5.16 -8.23 -9.19
C VAL A 348 -5.98 -7.45 -8.16
N MET A 349 -6.98 -6.67 -8.59
CA MET A 349 -7.82 -5.89 -7.67
C MET A 349 -8.65 -6.80 -6.76
N HIS A 350 -9.19 -7.90 -7.26
CA HIS A 350 -10.00 -8.81 -6.45
C HIS A 350 -9.14 -9.61 -5.47
N LYS A 351 -7.94 -10.04 -5.91
CA LYS A 351 -6.97 -10.71 -5.03
C LYS A 351 -6.35 -9.76 -4.01
N ARG A 352 -6.22 -8.49 -4.37
CA ARG A 352 -5.57 -7.43 -3.58
C ARG A 352 -6.39 -6.13 -3.73
N PRO A 353 -7.45 -5.94 -2.92
CA PRO A 353 -8.32 -4.75 -3.00
C PRO A 353 -7.60 -3.42 -2.81
N TYR A 354 -6.40 -3.44 -2.21
CA TYR A 354 -5.50 -2.30 -2.03
C TYR A 354 -4.54 -2.06 -3.21
N MET A 355 -4.62 -2.83 -4.31
CA MET A 355 -3.90 -2.58 -5.56
C MET A 355 -4.88 -2.08 -6.64
N PRO A 356 -4.45 -1.12 -7.49
CA PRO A 356 -5.26 -0.71 -8.64
C PRO A 356 -5.46 -1.88 -9.62
N PRO A 357 -6.50 -1.84 -10.45
CA PRO A 357 -6.70 -2.87 -11.46
C PRO A 357 -5.61 -2.75 -12.51
N PHE A 358 -5.32 -3.86 -13.21
CA PHE A 358 -4.55 -3.78 -14.44
C PHE A 358 -5.43 -3.18 -15.54
N LEU A 359 -4.97 -2.09 -16.15
CA LEU A 359 -5.74 -1.29 -17.11
C LEU A 359 -5.36 -1.55 -18.56
N GLY A 360 -5.03 -2.80 -18.90
CA GLY A 360 -4.63 -3.20 -20.26
C GLY A 360 -5.38 -4.43 -20.77
N THR A 361 -5.05 -4.82 -22.00
CA THR A 361 -5.59 -6.03 -22.67
C THR A 361 -4.95 -7.31 -22.12
N ARG A 362 -5.47 -8.47 -22.53
CA ARG A 362 -4.86 -9.76 -22.17
C ARG A 362 -3.45 -9.87 -22.74
N GLU A 363 -3.23 -9.40 -23.96
CA GLU A 363 -1.93 -9.38 -24.64
C GLU A 363 -0.93 -8.50 -23.87
N GLU A 364 -1.37 -7.35 -23.36
CA GLU A 364 -0.58 -6.50 -22.48
C GLU A 364 -0.30 -7.17 -21.12
N ALA A 365 -1.25 -7.91 -20.55
CA ALA A 365 -1.01 -8.69 -19.32
C ALA A 365 0.04 -9.79 -19.56
N VAL A 366 0.03 -10.44 -20.72
CA VAL A 366 1.04 -11.41 -21.16
C VAL A 366 2.42 -10.75 -21.28
N ALA A 367 2.49 -9.58 -21.93
CA ALA A 367 3.71 -8.79 -22.01
C ALA A 367 4.27 -8.40 -20.63
N LEU A 368 3.42 -7.88 -19.73
CA LEU A 368 3.82 -7.52 -18.37
C LEU A 368 4.28 -8.75 -17.57
N ALA A 369 3.59 -9.88 -17.70
CA ALA A 369 4.02 -11.13 -17.07
C ALA A 369 5.37 -11.62 -17.63
N ALA A 370 5.60 -11.48 -18.94
CA ALA A 370 6.85 -11.88 -19.58
C ALA A 370 8.03 -11.02 -19.09
N TYR A 371 7.81 -9.71 -18.89
CA TYR A 371 8.80 -8.84 -18.27
C TYR A 371 9.06 -9.22 -16.81
N ILE A 372 8.02 -9.40 -16.00
CA ILE A 372 8.19 -9.70 -14.56
C ILE A 372 8.81 -11.09 -14.34
N VAL A 373 8.34 -12.11 -15.03
CA VAL A 373 8.77 -13.51 -14.83
C VAL A 373 10.00 -13.83 -15.68
N GLY A 374 10.00 -13.44 -16.94
CA GLY A 374 11.11 -13.66 -17.86
C GLY A 374 12.30 -12.76 -17.54
N ASP A 375 12.17 -11.46 -17.80
CA ASP A 375 13.33 -10.54 -17.71
C ASP A 375 13.81 -10.31 -16.28
N LEU A 376 12.89 -10.05 -15.34
CA LEU A 376 13.27 -9.71 -13.97
C LEU A 376 13.69 -10.94 -13.13
N HIS A 377 13.05 -12.10 -13.34
CA HIS A 377 13.34 -13.33 -12.57
C HIS A 377 14.21 -14.35 -13.31
N GLY A 378 14.38 -14.22 -14.63
CA GLY A 378 15.10 -15.20 -15.46
C GLY A 378 14.38 -16.55 -15.62
N LYS A 379 13.06 -16.59 -15.38
CA LYS A 379 12.25 -17.81 -15.47
C LYS A 379 11.75 -18.05 -16.90
N PRO A 380 11.42 -19.31 -17.27
CA PRO A 380 10.92 -19.61 -18.61
C PRO A 380 9.56 -18.92 -18.89
N VAL A 381 9.45 -18.33 -20.09
CA VAL A 381 8.23 -17.70 -20.62
C VAL A 381 7.64 -18.63 -21.68
N GLU A 382 6.70 -19.48 -21.26
CA GLU A 382 6.08 -20.47 -22.14
C GLU A 382 4.76 -19.95 -22.72
N LEU A 383 4.81 -19.19 -23.82
CA LEU A 383 3.60 -18.69 -24.51
C LEU A 383 2.64 -19.82 -24.91
N ALA A 384 3.18 -21.01 -25.25
CA ALA A 384 2.37 -22.18 -25.57
C ALA A 384 1.48 -22.63 -24.40
N SER A 385 1.88 -22.38 -23.15
CA SER A 385 1.10 -22.71 -21.96
C SER A 385 -0.19 -21.87 -21.84
N LEU A 386 -0.24 -20.72 -22.53
CA LEU A 386 -1.39 -19.82 -22.56
C LEU A 386 -2.43 -20.17 -23.63
N LYS A 387 -2.16 -21.16 -24.50
CA LYS A 387 -3.13 -21.63 -25.49
C LYS A 387 -4.42 -22.04 -24.80
N GLU A 388 -5.55 -21.58 -25.36
CA GLU A 388 -6.89 -21.84 -24.85
C GLU A 388 -7.10 -23.33 -24.62
N SER A 389 -7.75 -23.66 -23.51
CA SER A 389 -8.17 -25.03 -23.25
C SER A 389 -9.12 -25.52 -24.36
N THR A 390 -8.90 -26.75 -24.80
CA THR A 390 -9.85 -27.47 -25.67
C THR A 390 -11.18 -27.72 -24.99
N ASN A 391 -11.22 -27.67 -23.64
CA ASN A 391 -12.43 -27.78 -22.85
C ASN A 391 -13.29 -26.51 -22.96
N PRO A 392 -14.52 -26.60 -23.51
CA PRO A 392 -15.40 -25.45 -23.68
C PRO A 392 -15.78 -24.78 -22.35
N GLY A 393 -16.05 -25.56 -21.29
CA GLY A 393 -16.40 -25.04 -19.98
C GLY A 393 -15.26 -24.26 -19.31
N ARG A 394 -14.03 -24.76 -19.45
CA ARG A 394 -12.83 -24.05 -18.98
C ARG A 394 -12.62 -22.74 -19.71
N ARG A 395 -12.85 -22.72 -21.03
CA ARG A 395 -12.72 -21.52 -21.84
C ARG A 395 -13.75 -20.47 -21.43
N LEU A 396 -15.01 -20.87 -21.25
CA LEU A 396 -16.08 -20.02 -20.73
C LEU A 396 -15.75 -19.47 -19.34
N TYR A 397 -15.16 -20.28 -18.46
CA TYR A 397 -14.68 -19.83 -17.15
C TYR A 397 -13.55 -18.80 -17.29
N GLU A 398 -12.54 -19.07 -18.11
CA GLU A 398 -11.39 -18.19 -18.32
C GLU A 398 -11.80 -16.85 -18.95
N GLU A 399 -12.83 -16.84 -19.81
CA GLU A 399 -13.37 -15.64 -20.47
C GLU A 399 -14.29 -14.81 -19.57
N ASN A 400 -15.13 -15.45 -18.76
CA ASN A 400 -16.26 -14.77 -18.11
C ASN A 400 -16.15 -14.71 -16.59
N CYS A 401 -15.31 -15.55 -15.97
CA CYS A 401 -15.36 -15.76 -14.51
C CYS A 401 -13.99 -15.60 -13.83
N VAL A 402 -12.89 -15.87 -14.55
CA VAL A 402 -11.53 -15.71 -13.99
C VAL A 402 -11.30 -14.30 -13.48
N GLY A 403 -11.96 -13.33 -14.14
CA GLY A 403 -11.98 -11.88 -13.87
C GLY A 403 -12.18 -11.48 -12.41
N CYS A 404 -12.96 -12.26 -11.66
CA CYS A 404 -13.51 -11.82 -10.37
C CYS A 404 -12.95 -12.59 -9.18
N HIS A 405 -12.84 -13.92 -9.26
CA HIS A 405 -12.32 -14.76 -8.16
C HIS A 405 -11.68 -16.04 -8.71
N GLY A 406 -10.86 -16.70 -7.88
CA GLY A 406 -10.19 -17.94 -8.25
C GLY A 406 -11.13 -19.13 -8.40
N LEU A 407 -10.72 -20.13 -9.20
CA LEU A 407 -11.50 -21.34 -9.48
C LEU A 407 -11.72 -22.19 -8.22
N ASP A 408 -10.81 -22.08 -7.25
CA ASP A 408 -10.90 -22.66 -5.92
C ASP A 408 -12.19 -22.24 -5.21
N ILE A 409 -12.45 -20.92 -5.12
CA ILE A 409 -13.65 -20.38 -4.46
C ILE A 409 -14.93 -20.86 -5.16
N ILE A 410 -14.93 -20.90 -6.49
CA ILE A 410 -16.10 -21.33 -7.26
C ILE A 410 -16.34 -22.82 -7.11
N ARG A 411 -15.27 -23.63 -7.07
CA ARG A 411 -15.37 -25.07 -6.90
C ARG A 411 -15.90 -25.44 -5.51
N ASP A 412 -15.48 -24.72 -4.48
CA ASP A 412 -16.01 -24.92 -3.13
C ASP A 412 -17.52 -24.67 -3.08
N TRP A 413 -18.01 -23.61 -3.75
CA TRP A 413 -19.45 -23.38 -3.91
C TRP A 413 -20.14 -24.45 -4.77
N ALA A 414 -19.55 -24.81 -5.91
CA ALA A 414 -20.14 -25.74 -6.87
C ALA A 414 -20.22 -27.19 -6.36
N GLN A 415 -19.36 -27.59 -5.41
CA GLN A 415 -19.37 -28.93 -4.82
C GLN A 415 -20.69 -29.27 -4.12
N GLU A 416 -21.32 -28.28 -3.47
CA GLU A 416 -22.57 -28.48 -2.73
C GLU A 416 -23.82 -28.39 -3.62
N GLN A 417 -23.68 -28.11 -4.92
CA GLN A 417 -24.77 -27.81 -5.84
C GLN A 417 -24.92 -28.88 -6.94
N THR A 418 -26.14 -29.05 -7.45
CA THR A 418 -26.41 -29.82 -8.68
C THR A 418 -26.00 -29.01 -9.94
N VAL A 419 -25.81 -29.69 -11.08
CA VAL A 419 -25.45 -29.00 -12.33
C VAL A 419 -26.56 -28.00 -12.73
N GLU A 420 -27.82 -28.39 -12.57
CA GLU A 420 -28.99 -27.56 -12.82
C GLU A 420 -29.08 -26.35 -11.87
N GLU A 421 -28.71 -26.50 -10.60
CA GLU A 421 -28.64 -25.39 -9.64
C GLU A 421 -27.50 -24.43 -10.00
N ILE A 422 -26.33 -24.93 -10.40
CA ILE A 422 -25.22 -24.09 -10.88
C ILE A 422 -25.66 -23.33 -12.13
N MET A 423 -26.30 -23.99 -13.10
CA MET A 423 -26.81 -23.34 -14.31
C MET A 423 -27.82 -22.23 -14.02
N THR A 424 -28.68 -22.44 -13.01
CA THR A 424 -29.67 -21.43 -12.57
C THR A 424 -28.97 -20.28 -11.84
N GLY A 425 -28.02 -20.59 -10.97
CA GLY A 425 -27.21 -19.60 -10.25
C GLY A 425 -26.41 -18.70 -11.20
N LEU A 426 -25.87 -19.26 -12.30
CA LEU A 426 -25.17 -18.49 -13.34
C LEU A 426 -26.07 -17.41 -13.99
N MET A 427 -27.39 -17.59 -14.01
CA MET A 427 -28.34 -16.59 -14.54
C MET A 427 -28.69 -15.48 -13.54
N HIS A 428 -28.32 -15.66 -12.27
CA HIS A 428 -28.72 -14.83 -11.13
C HIS A 428 -27.53 -14.61 -10.18
N LEU A 429 -26.33 -14.44 -10.74
CA LEU A 429 -25.10 -14.14 -10.00
C LEU A 429 -25.23 -12.84 -9.20
N ASP A 430 -25.97 -11.86 -9.71
CA ASP A 430 -26.28 -10.60 -9.04
C ASP A 430 -27.04 -10.78 -7.70
N GLN A 431 -27.73 -11.92 -7.53
CA GLN A 431 -28.41 -12.27 -6.30
C GLN A 431 -27.48 -12.94 -5.27
N ILE A 432 -26.33 -13.46 -5.72
CA ILE A 432 -25.28 -14.01 -4.85
C ILE A 432 -24.39 -12.88 -4.36
N ASP A 433 -23.93 -12.03 -5.28
CA ASP A 433 -23.21 -10.80 -4.98
C ASP A 433 -23.63 -9.72 -5.98
N PRO A 434 -24.14 -8.55 -5.52
CA PRO A 434 -24.58 -7.47 -6.40
C PRO A 434 -23.51 -6.92 -7.35
N ALA A 435 -22.23 -7.19 -7.09
CA ALA A 435 -21.11 -6.81 -7.95
C ALA A 435 -20.86 -7.80 -9.11
N MET A 436 -21.54 -8.96 -9.14
CA MET A 436 -21.40 -9.97 -10.19
C MET A 436 -22.44 -9.75 -11.31
N GLU A 437 -21.98 -9.72 -12.55
CA GLU A 437 -22.86 -9.66 -13.72
C GLU A 437 -23.41 -11.05 -14.06
N ASN A 438 -24.70 -11.14 -14.41
CA ASN A 438 -25.35 -12.39 -14.78
C ASN A 438 -24.77 -12.96 -16.07
N PHE A 439 -24.50 -14.27 -16.08
CA PHE A 439 -23.88 -14.91 -17.24
C PHE A 439 -24.87 -15.04 -18.40
N SER A 440 -24.60 -14.31 -19.48
CA SER A 440 -25.48 -14.15 -20.64
C SER A 440 -25.31 -15.25 -21.72
N GLY A 441 -24.55 -16.31 -21.44
CA GLY A 441 -24.32 -17.40 -22.39
C GLY A 441 -25.60 -18.18 -22.77
N SER A 442 -25.54 -18.96 -23.84
CA SER A 442 -26.62 -19.89 -24.20
C SER A 442 -26.82 -20.98 -23.14
N ALA A 443 -27.95 -21.71 -23.19
CA ALA A 443 -28.21 -22.82 -22.27
C ALA A 443 -27.12 -23.91 -22.36
N GLU A 444 -26.59 -24.14 -23.56
CA GLU A 444 -25.48 -25.07 -23.80
C GLU A 444 -24.18 -24.57 -23.18
N GLN A 445 -23.84 -23.29 -23.35
CA GLN A 445 -22.66 -22.69 -22.71
C GLN A 445 -22.78 -22.72 -21.18
N ARG A 446 -23.96 -22.43 -20.62
CA ARG A 446 -24.21 -22.57 -19.18
C ARG A 446 -23.98 -24.00 -18.69
N ARG A 447 -24.43 -24.99 -19.46
CA ARG A 447 -24.23 -26.40 -19.11
C ARG A 447 -22.75 -26.78 -19.12
N GLN A 448 -22.02 -26.41 -20.17
CA GLN A 448 -20.57 -26.66 -20.27
C GLN A 448 -19.79 -25.98 -19.13
N LEU A 449 -20.13 -24.74 -18.82
CA LEU A 449 -19.53 -24.03 -17.69
C LEU A 449 -19.86 -24.72 -16.36
N ALA A 450 -21.12 -25.06 -16.12
CA ALA A 450 -21.55 -25.75 -14.89
C ALA A 450 -20.85 -27.11 -14.69
N LEU A 451 -20.72 -27.91 -15.76
CA LEU A 451 -20.01 -29.19 -15.74
C LEU A 451 -18.51 -29.02 -15.44
N PHE A 452 -17.87 -27.99 -16.00
CA PHE A 452 -16.48 -27.67 -15.69
C PHE A 452 -16.29 -27.20 -14.24
N LEU A 453 -17.18 -26.33 -13.75
CA LEU A 453 -17.15 -25.81 -12.37
C LEU A 453 -17.34 -26.93 -11.34
N LYS A 454 -18.19 -27.92 -11.65
CA LYS A 454 -18.40 -29.11 -10.84
C LYS A 454 -17.28 -30.14 -10.91
N GLY A 455 -16.37 -30.00 -11.89
CA GLY A 455 -15.26 -30.94 -12.13
C GLY A 455 -15.65 -32.21 -12.91
N GLU A 456 -16.85 -32.24 -13.51
CA GLU A 456 -17.38 -33.39 -14.25
C GLU A 456 -16.92 -33.41 -15.73
N GLU A 457 -16.65 -32.25 -16.31
CA GLU A 457 -15.96 -32.11 -17.61
C GLU A 457 -14.56 -31.54 -17.41
N GLY A 458 -13.59 -32.40 -17.13
CA GLY A 458 -12.17 -32.07 -17.24
C GLY A 458 -11.54 -32.76 -18.44
N ASP A 459 -10.68 -32.06 -19.19
CA ASP A 459 -9.65 -32.73 -20.01
C ASP A 459 -8.97 -33.83 -19.17
N ALA A 460 -8.41 -34.85 -19.82
CA ALA A 460 -7.52 -35.79 -19.13
C ALA A 460 -6.54 -34.97 -18.27
N PRO A 461 -6.49 -35.19 -16.94
CA PRO A 461 -5.76 -34.30 -16.06
C PRO A 461 -4.33 -34.15 -16.56
N ASP A 462 -3.89 -32.91 -16.76
CA ASP A 462 -2.51 -32.63 -17.13
C ASP A 462 -1.64 -33.03 -15.95
N GLY A 463 -1.04 -34.23 -16.03
CA GLY A 463 -0.25 -34.82 -14.96
C GLY A 463 0.89 -33.92 -14.51
N ARG A 464 1.39 -33.03 -15.39
CA ARG A 464 2.45 -32.09 -15.06
C ARG A 464 1.92 -30.94 -14.21
N SER A 465 0.79 -30.34 -14.60
CA SER A 465 0.13 -29.32 -13.79
C SER A 465 -0.32 -29.86 -12.43
N VAL A 466 -0.80 -31.10 -12.34
CA VAL A 466 -1.20 -31.72 -11.06
C VAL A 466 0.02 -31.99 -10.18
N LEU A 467 1.12 -32.46 -10.77
CA LEU A 467 2.40 -32.66 -10.08
C LEU A 467 2.96 -31.34 -9.52
N GLU A 468 2.94 -30.27 -10.32
CA GLU A 468 3.44 -28.96 -9.91
C GLU A 468 2.60 -28.35 -8.76
N GLN A 469 1.27 -28.48 -8.83
CA GLN A 469 0.38 -27.94 -7.81
C GLN A 469 0.45 -28.68 -6.47
N ASN A 470 0.64 -30.00 -6.49
CA ASN A 470 0.49 -30.83 -5.28
C ASN A 470 1.82 -31.34 -4.71
N CYS A 471 2.87 -31.42 -5.53
CA CYS A 471 4.13 -32.04 -5.12
C CYS A 471 5.30 -31.04 -5.07
N THR A 472 5.34 -30.04 -5.98
CA THR A 472 6.48 -29.11 -6.03
C THR A 472 6.46 -28.01 -4.97
N GLY A 473 5.37 -27.91 -4.19
CA GLY A 473 5.30 -27.00 -3.03
C GLY A 473 6.23 -27.39 -1.88
N CYS A 474 6.62 -28.66 -1.79
CA CYS A 474 7.45 -29.20 -0.70
C CYS A 474 8.84 -29.68 -1.17
N HIS A 475 8.95 -30.19 -2.40
CA HIS A 475 10.20 -30.68 -2.99
C HIS A 475 10.44 -30.08 -4.37
N GLY A 476 11.71 -29.87 -4.76
CA GLY A 476 12.03 -29.52 -6.14
C GLY A 476 11.68 -30.66 -7.08
N LEU A 477 11.28 -30.33 -8.32
CA LEU A 477 10.90 -31.29 -9.36
C LEU A 477 12.01 -32.36 -9.58
N ASP A 478 13.28 -31.95 -9.47
CA ASP A 478 14.44 -32.83 -9.63
C ASP A 478 14.47 -33.99 -8.61
N THR A 479 14.04 -33.73 -7.37
CA THR A 479 14.00 -34.75 -6.31
C THR A 479 12.91 -35.79 -6.60
N ILE A 480 11.76 -35.34 -7.09
CA ILE A 480 10.63 -36.22 -7.42
C ILE A 480 10.98 -37.08 -8.65
N LEU A 481 11.63 -36.49 -9.65
CA LEU A 481 12.11 -37.21 -10.84
C LEU A 481 13.23 -38.20 -10.53
N ALA A 482 14.07 -37.91 -9.52
CA ALA A 482 15.07 -38.87 -9.05
C ALA A 482 14.43 -40.10 -8.40
N TRP A 483 13.33 -39.93 -7.66
CA TRP A 483 12.58 -41.02 -7.05
C TRP A 483 11.86 -41.89 -8.10
N SER A 484 11.26 -41.28 -9.13
CA SER A 484 10.51 -42.04 -10.15
C SER A 484 11.39 -42.75 -11.19
N ARG A 485 12.71 -42.59 -11.13
CA ARG A 485 13.64 -43.10 -12.13
C ARG A 485 13.67 -44.62 -12.15
N GLY A 486 13.36 -45.21 -13.31
CA GLY A 486 13.37 -46.66 -13.52
C GLY A 486 12.14 -47.40 -12.99
N LEU A 487 11.16 -46.69 -12.42
CA LEU A 487 9.89 -47.25 -11.98
C LEU A 487 8.85 -47.23 -13.12
N SER A 488 7.99 -48.25 -13.17
CA SER A 488 6.81 -48.29 -14.02
C SER A 488 5.68 -47.40 -13.49
N THR A 489 4.74 -47.01 -14.34
CA THR A 489 3.54 -46.25 -13.92
C THR A 489 2.80 -46.91 -12.75
N GLN A 490 2.70 -48.25 -12.73
CA GLN A 490 2.02 -48.97 -11.64
C GLN A 490 2.78 -48.90 -10.31
N GLU A 491 4.12 -48.98 -10.35
CA GLU A 491 4.96 -48.84 -9.16
C GLU A 491 4.92 -47.42 -8.61
N ILE A 492 4.92 -46.41 -9.49
CA ILE A 492 4.78 -45.01 -9.11
C ILE A 492 3.39 -44.76 -8.50
N LEU A 493 2.31 -45.26 -9.13
CA LEU A 493 0.96 -45.18 -8.58
C LEU A 493 0.85 -45.78 -7.18
N HIS A 494 1.45 -46.96 -6.97
CA HIS A 494 1.49 -47.60 -5.66
C HIS A 494 2.24 -46.75 -4.63
N GLY A 495 3.39 -46.19 -5.00
CA GLY A 495 4.19 -45.33 -4.13
C GLY A 495 3.52 -43.99 -3.80
N LEU A 496 2.82 -43.37 -4.75
CA LEU A 496 2.05 -42.14 -4.53
C LEU A 496 0.87 -42.35 -3.56
N GLY A 497 0.33 -43.57 -3.50
CA GLY A 497 -0.72 -43.96 -2.57
C GLY A 497 -0.24 -44.37 -1.18
N GLN A 498 1.09 -44.39 -0.95
CA GLN A 498 1.72 -44.81 0.30
C GLN A 498 2.90 -43.91 0.68
N LEU A 499 2.79 -42.60 0.41
CA LEU A 499 3.88 -41.66 0.65
C LEU A 499 4.34 -41.62 2.12
N GLU A 500 3.43 -41.92 3.05
CA GLU A 500 3.70 -42.04 4.48
C GLU A 500 4.72 -43.14 4.80
N THR A 501 4.84 -44.15 3.94
CA THR A 501 5.83 -45.23 4.07
C THR A 501 7.23 -44.80 3.62
N LEU A 502 7.32 -43.81 2.72
CA LEU A 502 8.58 -43.21 2.26
C LEU A 502 9.07 -42.14 3.22
N ASN A 503 8.15 -41.34 3.77
CA ASN A 503 8.43 -40.39 4.84
C ASN A 503 7.17 -40.21 5.70
N PRO A 504 7.22 -40.46 7.02
CA PRO A 504 6.07 -40.32 7.91
C PRO A 504 5.44 -38.92 7.94
N MET A 505 6.13 -37.90 7.41
CA MET A 505 5.65 -36.53 7.31
C MET A 505 4.91 -36.21 6.01
N MET A 506 4.83 -37.16 5.08
CA MET A 506 4.04 -37.04 3.86
C MET A 506 2.75 -37.83 4.04
N GLU A 507 1.62 -37.14 4.16
CA GLU A 507 0.31 -37.80 4.07
C GLU A 507 0.08 -38.25 2.62
N GLY A 508 -0.61 -39.38 2.42
CA GLY A 508 -0.93 -39.87 1.07
C GLY A 508 -1.67 -38.81 0.24
N LEU A 509 -1.36 -38.72 -1.06
CA LEU A 509 -2.00 -37.74 -1.94
C LEU A 509 -3.49 -38.07 -2.10
N SER A 510 -4.37 -37.24 -1.54
CA SER A 510 -5.83 -37.32 -1.72
C SER A 510 -6.24 -36.70 -3.07
N LEU A 511 -5.87 -37.38 -4.14
CA LEU A 511 -6.17 -36.99 -5.53
C LEU A 511 -7.14 -38.00 -6.16
N GLU A 512 -7.95 -37.54 -7.12
CA GLU A 512 -8.84 -38.42 -7.88
C GLU A 512 -8.05 -39.50 -8.62
N PRO A 513 -8.56 -40.74 -8.79
CA PRO A 513 -7.83 -41.83 -9.45
C PRO A 513 -7.30 -41.49 -10.85
N ARG A 514 -8.02 -40.63 -11.58
CA ARG A 514 -7.60 -40.13 -12.89
C ARG A 514 -6.40 -39.18 -12.80
N GLN A 515 -6.35 -38.34 -11.76
CA GLN A 515 -5.27 -37.39 -11.50
C GLN A 515 -4.00 -38.12 -11.02
N LEU A 516 -4.12 -39.08 -10.11
CA LEU A 516 -3.01 -39.93 -9.67
C LEU A 516 -2.36 -40.65 -10.85
N LYS A 517 -3.18 -41.20 -11.75
CA LYS A 517 -2.69 -41.88 -12.95
C LYS A 517 -1.94 -40.92 -13.89
N ALA A 518 -2.48 -39.74 -14.13
CA ALA A 518 -1.80 -38.73 -14.96
C ALA A 518 -0.45 -38.29 -14.37
N VAL A 519 -0.37 -38.08 -13.04
CA VAL A 519 0.91 -37.77 -12.37
C VAL A 519 1.91 -38.91 -12.53
N ALA A 520 1.46 -40.16 -12.33
CA ALA A 520 2.32 -41.33 -12.47
C ALA A 520 2.82 -41.52 -13.91
N ASP A 521 1.98 -41.26 -14.92
CA ASP A 521 2.36 -41.34 -16.33
C ASP A 521 3.45 -40.29 -16.67
N VAL A 522 3.32 -39.06 -16.16
CA VAL A 522 4.34 -37.99 -16.34
C VAL A 522 5.66 -38.33 -15.67
N LEU A 523 5.61 -38.90 -14.46
CA LEU A 523 6.80 -39.32 -13.72
C LEU A 523 7.51 -40.52 -14.36
N ALA A 524 6.74 -41.47 -14.90
CA ALA A 524 7.26 -42.63 -15.64
C ALA A 524 7.92 -42.21 -16.95
N SER A 525 7.28 -41.32 -17.73
CA SER A 525 7.82 -40.85 -19.01
C SER A 525 9.08 -39.99 -18.84
N SER A 526 9.10 -39.15 -17.80
CA SER A 526 10.23 -38.25 -17.51
C SER A 526 11.42 -38.98 -16.86
N GLY A 527 11.16 -40.06 -16.11
CA GLY A 527 12.19 -40.89 -15.48
C GLY A 527 12.97 -41.80 -16.44
N GLN A 528 12.42 -42.11 -17.62
CA GLN A 528 13.06 -42.94 -18.64
C GLN A 528 13.98 -42.16 -19.61
N GLY A 529 13.87 -40.83 -19.66
CA GLY A 529 14.61 -39.96 -20.58
C GLY A 529 16.07 -39.66 -20.21
N GLY A 530 16.61 -40.24 -19.13
CA GLY A 530 17.95 -39.94 -18.61
C GLY A 530 19.11 -40.71 -19.25
N ALA A 531 18.93 -41.30 -20.44
CA ALA A 531 19.99 -41.93 -21.20
C ALA A 531 19.92 -41.51 -22.68
N ARG A 532 20.29 -40.25 -22.96
CA ARG A 532 20.95 -39.83 -24.19
C ARG A 532 21.56 -38.44 -24.04
#